data_AF-A0A090QLL3-F1
#
_entry.id   AF-A0A090QLL3-F1
#
_cell.length_a   1.000
_cell.length_b   1.000
_cell.length_c   1.000
_cell.angle_alpha   90.00
_cell.angle_beta   90.00
_cell.angle_gamma   90.00
#
_symmetry.space_group_name_H-M   'P 1'
#
loop_
_entity.id
_entity.type
_entity.pdbx_description
1 polymer ?
#
loop_
_entity_poly.entity_id
_entity_poly.type
_entity_poly.pdbx_seq_one_letter_code
_entity_poly.pdbx_strand_id
1 'polypeptide(L)'
;MVEQLPDKLGPTIPEIADHLAHLQPIPKNSFSCYGEPAFVDALAATGCRNVIVMGIEAHICVYQTVRHLLDKGFNVEVIADAVSSRKAHNKVIALDKMQQCGAALTSTEMVLFELQGVAEGERFKQLLSVIK
;
A
#
# COMPACT_ATOMS: atom_id res chain seq x y z
N MET A 1 4.31 7.54 -3.05
CA MET A 1 4.33 6.46 -4.07
C MET A 1 5.78 6.07 -4.34
N VAL A 2 6.06 4.83 -4.71
CA VAL A 2 7.41 4.39 -5.11
C VAL A 2 7.38 3.66 -6.45
N GLU A 3 8.48 3.65 -7.19
CA GLU A 3 8.63 2.95 -8.47
C GLU A 3 9.88 2.07 -8.48
N GLN A 4 9.73 0.79 -8.81
CA GLN A 4 10.88 -0.12 -8.88
C GLN A 4 11.59 0.08 -10.22
N LEU A 5 12.83 0.60 -10.21
CA LEU A 5 13.67 0.75 -11.41
C LEU A 5 12.88 1.29 -12.64
N PRO A 6 12.30 2.50 -12.58
CA PRO A 6 11.37 2.99 -13.61
C PRO A 6 11.98 3.02 -15.02
N ASP A 7 13.29 3.25 -15.15
CA ASP A 7 13.99 3.19 -16.45
C ASP A 7 13.94 1.80 -17.11
N LYS A 8 13.72 0.74 -16.32
CA LYS A 8 13.70 -0.66 -16.78
C LYS A 8 12.30 -1.26 -16.78
N LEU A 9 11.46 -0.89 -15.80
CA LEU A 9 10.14 -1.48 -15.61
C LEU A 9 8.99 -0.55 -16.02
N GLY A 10 9.30 0.69 -16.41
CA GLY A 10 8.33 1.74 -16.70
C GLY A 10 7.88 2.49 -15.44
N PRO A 11 7.31 3.70 -15.63
CA PRO A 11 6.69 4.45 -14.55
C PRO A 11 5.35 3.82 -14.13
N THR A 12 4.75 4.38 -13.08
CA THR A 12 3.38 4.08 -12.69
C THR A 12 2.43 4.39 -13.84
N ILE A 13 1.44 3.52 -14.06
CA ILE A 13 0.49 3.65 -15.16
C ILE A 13 -0.34 4.95 -15.03
N PRO A 14 -0.70 5.61 -16.15
CA PRO A 14 -1.42 6.89 -16.14
C PRO A 14 -2.71 6.87 -15.32
N GLU A 15 -3.46 5.76 -15.38
CA GLU A 15 -4.74 5.57 -14.68
C GLU A 15 -4.60 5.69 -13.15
N ILE A 16 -3.40 5.53 -12.61
CA ILE A 16 -3.09 5.74 -11.19
C ILE A 16 -2.32 7.05 -11.00
N ALA A 17 -1.35 7.33 -11.88
CA ALA A 17 -0.47 8.50 -11.78
C ALA A 17 -1.25 9.82 -11.84
N ASP A 18 -2.30 9.91 -12.66
CA ASP A 18 -3.11 11.12 -12.83
C ASP A 18 -3.84 11.50 -11.53
N HIS A 19 -4.28 10.51 -10.75
CA HIS A 19 -4.90 10.73 -9.42
C HIS A 19 -3.88 11.12 -8.34
N LEU A 20 -2.58 10.94 -8.63
CA LEU A 20 -1.48 11.16 -7.70
C LEU A 20 -0.50 12.23 -8.20
N ALA A 21 -0.91 13.06 -9.16
CA ALA A 21 -0.07 14.08 -9.81
C ALA A 21 0.55 15.12 -8.85
N HIS A 22 -0.01 15.25 -7.64
CA HIS A 22 0.52 16.11 -6.57
C HIS A 22 1.69 15.46 -5.80
N LEU A 23 1.99 14.18 -6.04
CA LEU A 23 3.09 13.45 -5.42
C LEU A 23 4.21 13.23 -6.44
N GLN A 24 5.45 13.34 -5.98
CA GLN A 24 6.61 12.92 -6.77
C GLN A 24 6.91 11.43 -6.50
N PRO A 25 6.93 10.55 -7.54
CA PRO A 25 7.30 9.16 -7.36
C PRO A 25 8.75 9.02 -6.87
N ILE A 26 8.97 8.13 -5.91
CA ILE A 26 10.30 7.85 -5.38
C ILE A 26 10.85 6.59 -6.09
N PRO A 27 11.87 6.70 -6.95
CA PRO A 27 12.47 5.53 -7.57
C PRO A 27 13.23 4.72 -6.52
N LYS A 28 13.18 3.39 -6.62
CA LYS A 28 13.91 2.49 -5.73
C LYS A 28 14.52 1.30 -6.47
N ASN A 29 15.61 0.79 -5.91
CA ASN A 29 16.21 -0.48 -6.33
C ASN A 29 15.93 -1.60 -5.31
N SER A 30 15.78 -1.27 -4.03
CA SER A 30 15.42 -2.23 -2.98
C SER A 30 13.99 -2.75 -3.14
N PHE A 31 13.76 -4.04 -2.88
CA PHE A 31 12.41 -4.61 -2.97
C PHE A 31 11.47 -4.02 -1.90
N SER A 32 11.92 -3.92 -0.66
CA SER A 32 11.20 -3.21 0.40
C SER A 32 11.26 -1.69 0.17
N CYS A 33 10.12 -1.00 0.23
CA CYS A 33 10.10 0.47 0.17
C CYS A 33 10.89 1.09 1.33
N TYR A 34 10.90 0.44 2.50
CA TYR A 34 11.69 0.90 3.65
C TYR A 34 13.20 0.76 3.45
N GLY A 35 13.63 0.05 2.40
CA GLY A 35 15.04 0.01 1.99
C GLY A 35 15.48 1.21 1.15
N GLU A 36 14.59 2.16 0.87
CA GLU A 36 14.88 3.39 0.13
C GLU A 36 14.88 4.59 1.10
N PRO A 37 16.04 5.23 1.37
CA PRO A 37 16.14 6.35 2.30
C PRO A 37 15.15 7.49 2.02
N ALA A 38 14.95 7.85 0.75
CA ALA A 38 14.01 8.91 0.39
C ALA A 38 12.56 8.56 0.79
N PHE A 39 12.17 7.27 0.72
CA PHE A 39 10.87 6.82 1.20
C PHE A 39 10.78 6.85 2.73
N VAL A 40 11.86 6.46 3.43
CA VAL A 40 11.90 6.49 4.90
C VAL A 40 11.76 7.93 5.41
N ASP A 41 12.47 8.88 4.81
CA ASP A 41 12.39 10.30 5.17
C ASP A 41 10.99 10.86 4.89
N ALA A 42 10.41 10.54 3.72
CA ALA A 42 9.06 10.94 3.37
C ALA A 42 8.00 10.36 4.33
N LEU A 43 8.14 9.09 4.71
CA LEU A 43 7.24 8.44 5.67
C LEU A 43 7.39 9.06 7.07
N ALA A 44 8.61 9.31 7.53
CA ALA A 44 8.88 9.93 8.81
C ALA A 44 8.28 11.35 8.91
N ALA A 45 8.35 12.12 7.83
CA ALA A 45 7.77 13.46 7.74
C ALA A 45 6.24 13.50 7.92
N THR A 46 5.54 12.38 7.67
CA THR A 46 4.07 12.30 7.92
C THR A 46 3.71 12.24 9.41
N GLY A 47 4.63 11.77 10.27
CA GLY A 47 4.34 11.45 11.66
C GLY A 47 3.37 10.28 11.87
N CYS A 48 2.92 9.61 10.81
CA CYS A 48 1.95 8.52 10.90
C CYS A 48 2.60 7.21 11.40
N ARG A 49 1.85 6.46 12.22
CA ARG A 49 2.22 5.11 12.66
C ARG A 49 1.37 4.00 12.05
N ASN A 50 0.23 4.36 11.46
CA ASN A 50 -0.65 3.45 10.73
C ASN A 50 -0.34 3.58 9.24
N VAL A 51 -0.08 2.47 8.57
CA VAL A 51 0.29 2.42 7.16
C VAL A 51 -0.63 1.46 6.42
N ILE A 52 -1.32 1.99 5.41
CA ILE A 52 -2.11 1.20 4.46
C ILE A 52 -1.20 0.83 3.29
N VAL A 53 -1.13 -0.46 2.94
CA VAL A 53 -0.25 -0.98 1.90
C VAL A 53 -1.06 -1.66 0.79
N MET A 54 -0.78 -1.27 -0.45
CA MET A 54 -1.34 -1.84 -1.69
C MET A 54 -0.28 -1.86 -2.80
N GLY A 55 -0.54 -2.61 -3.88
CA GLY A 55 0.34 -2.67 -5.06
C GLY A 55 0.90 -4.07 -5.40
N ILE A 56 2.01 -4.09 -6.15
CA ILE A 56 2.60 -5.31 -6.70
C ILE A 56 4.13 -5.35 -6.57
N GLU A 57 4.79 -6.51 -6.57
CA GLU A 57 4.18 -7.85 -6.42
C GLU A 57 3.98 -8.19 -4.94
N ALA A 58 2.84 -8.80 -4.60
CA ALA A 58 2.43 -9.13 -3.23
C ALA A 58 3.52 -9.92 -2.47
N HIS A 59 4.09 -10.93 -3.13
CA HIS A 59 5.10 -11.83 -2.55
C HIS A 59 6.54 -11.30 -2.57
N ILE A 60 6.79 -10.11 -3.15
CA ILE A 60 8.13 -9.53 -3.29
C ILE A 60 8.16 -8.18 -2.58
N CYS A 61 7.79 -7.11 -3.28
CA CYS A 61 7.93 -5.74 -2.80
C CYS A 61 6.96 -5.46 -1.65
N VAL A 62 5.70 -5.89 -1.78
CA VAL A 62 4.68 -5.67 -0.73
C VAL A 62 5.07 -6.42 0.54
N TYR A 63 5.29 -7.74 0.46
CA TYR A 63 5.70 -8.56 1.61
C TYR A 63 6.95 -8.01 2.32
N GLN A 64 8.02 -7.69 1.60
CA GLN A 64 9.25 -7.16 2.23
C GLN A 64 9.06 -5.76 2.81
N THR A 65 8.16 -4.95 2.24
CA THR A 65 7.80 -3.64 2.79
C THR A 65 7.03 -3.80 4.09
N VAL A 66 5.98 -4.64 4.09
CA VAL A 66 5.18 -4.94 5.28
C VAL A 66 6.06 -5.49 6.40
N ARG A 67 6.95 -6.44 6.09
CA ARG A 67 7.84 -7.03 7.09
C ARG A 67 8.73 -5.98 7.76
N HIS A 68 9.36 -5.10 6.98
CA HIS A 68 10.21 -4.02 7.52
C HIS A 68 9.41 -2.99 8.31
N LEU A 69 8.22 -2.61 7.85
CA LEU A 69 7.36 -1.67 8.60
C LEU A 69 6.96 -2.26 9.96
N LEU A 70 6.58 -3.53 10.01
CA LEU A 70 6.28 -4.23 11.27
C LEU A 70 7.51 -4.29 12.19
N ASP A 71 8.70 -4.59 11.66
CA ASP A 71 9.96 -4.57 12.44
C ASP A 71 10.29 -3.18 13.03
N LYS A 72 9.78 -2.11 12.42
CA LYS A 72 9.91 -0.74 12.90
C LYS A 72 8.73 -0.29 13.76
N GLY A 73 7.84 -1.22 14.11
CA GLY A 73 6.71 -1.02 15.01
C GLY A 73 5.54 -0.23 14.42
N PHE A 74 5.43 -0.15 13.10
CA PHE A 74 4.24 0.45 12.46
C PHE A 74 3.06 -0.51 12.54
N ASN A 75 1.85 0.03 12.61
CA ASN A 75 0.62 -0.74 12.41
C ASN A 75 0.36 -0.82 10.91
N VAL A 76 0.22 -2.03 10.37
CA VAL A 76 0.16 -2.23 8.91
C VAL A 76 -1.16 -2.91 8.54
N GLU A 77 -1.92 -2.25 7.67
CA GLU A 77 -3.13 -2.77 7.02
C GLU A 77 -2.81 -3.07 5.55
N VAL A 78 -3.00 -4.31 5.12
CA VAL A 78 -2.79 -4.71 3.72
C VAL A 78 -4.13 -4.83 3.01
N ILE A 79 -4.32 -4.08 1.93
CA ILE A 79 -5.55 -4.09 1.14
C ILE A 79 -5.56 -5.31 0.21
N ALA A 80 -6.21 -6.39 0.64
CA ALA A 80 -6.11 -7.71 0.01
C ALA A 80 -6.62 -7.74 -1.45
N ASP A 81 -7.62 -6.93 -1.78
CA ASP A 81 -8.19 -6.75 -3.12
C ASP A 81 -7.39 -5.77 -3.99
N ALA A 82 -6.49 -4.96 -3.40
CA ALA A 82 -5.59 -4.05 -4.12
C ALA A 82 -4.11 -4.50 -4.12
N VAL A 83 -3.83 -5.75 -3.76
CA VAL A 83 -2.53 -6.39 -3.95
C VAL A 83 -2.62 -7.56 -4.93
N SER A 84 -1.57 -7.75 -5.73
CA SER A 84 -1.55 -8.81 -6.73
C SER A 84 -0.16 -9.39 -6.97
N SER A 85 -0.10 -10.55 -7.60
CA SER A 85 1.13 -11.22 -8.04
C SER A 85 0.87 -11.87 -9.38
N ARG A 86 1.92 -12.09 -10.18
CA ARG A 86 1.77 -12.77 -11.49
C ARG A 86 1.10 -14.14 -11.39
N LYS A 87 1.35 -14.87 -10.30
CA LYS A 87 0.69 -16.16 -10.01
C LYS A 87 -0.21 -16.01 -8.79
N ALA A 88 -1.46 -16.48 -8.90
CA ALA A 88 -2.44 -16.38 -7.82
C ALA A 88 -1.97 -17.06 -6.51
N HIS A 89 -1.31 -18.22 -6.60
CA HIS A 89 -0.78 -18.90 -5.41
C HIS A 89 0.26 -18.07 -4.66
N ASN A 90 1.08 -17.27 -5.36
CA ASN A 90 2.05 -16.40 -4.71
C ASN A 90 1.36 -15.29 -3.90
N LYS A 91 0.24 -14.74 -4.41
CA LYS A 91 -0.57 -13.78 -3.64
C LYS A 91 -1.09 -14.41 -2.36
N VAL A 92 -1.64 -15.63 -2.43
CA VAL A 92 -2.19 -16.34 -1.27
C VAL A 92 -1.11 -16.56 -0.20
N ILE A 93 0.05 -17.11 -0.58
CA ILE A 93 1.17 -17.33 0.35
C ILE A 93 1.63 -16.01 0.97
N ALA A 94 1.71 -14.94 0.18
CA ALA A 94 2.15 -13.64 0.68
C ALA A 94 1.19 -13.07 1.73
N LEU A 95 -0.13 -13.09 1.45
CA LEU A 95 -1.15 -12.59 2.37
C LEU A 95 -1.14 -13.35 3.69
N ASP A 96 -1.15 -14.68 3.63
CA ASP A 96 -1.07 -15.55 4.82
C ASP A 96 0.19 -15.24 5.65
N LYS A 97 1.35 -15.15 4.98
CA LYS A 97 2.61 -14.83 5.66
C LYS A 97 2.64 -13.44 6.28
N MET A 98 2.08 -12.42 5.60
CA MET A 98 1.99 -11.06 6.15
C MET A 98 1.10 -11.02 7.38
N GLN A 99 -0.03 -11.73 7.35
CA GLN A 99 -0.93 -11.84 8.50
C GLN A 99 -0.26 -12.53 9.69
N GLN A 100 0.43 -13.65 9.48
CA GLN A 100 1.18 -14.35 10.52
C GLN A 100 2.31 -13.50 11.13
N CYS A 101 2.85 -12.53 10.37
CA CYS A 101 3.85 -11.59 10.86
C CYS A 101 3.26 -10.42 11.66
N GLY A 102 1.92 -10.29 11.73
CA GLY A 102 1.23 -9.26 12.51
C GLY A 102 0.64 -8.11 11.68
N ALA A 103 0.62 -8.21 10.35
CA ALA A 103 -0.19 -7.28 9.55
C ALA A 103 -1.67 -7.63 9.66
N ALA A 104 -2.54 -6.63 9.67
CA ALA A 104 -3.96 -6.83 9.45
C ALA A 104 -4.23 -6.92 7.93
N LEU A 105 -5.21 -7.75 7.57
CA LEU A 105 -5.71 -7.85 6.20
C LEU A 105 -7.09 -7.21 6.16
N THR A 106 -7.28 -6.28 5.24
CA THR A 106 -8.54 -5.56 5.03
C THR A 106 -8.86 -5.53 3.53
N SER A 107 -9.96 -4.88 3.15
CA SER A 107 -10.33 -4.62 1.76
C SER A 107 -10.48 -3.13 1.49
N THR A 108 -10.55 -2.75 0.22
CA THR A 108 -10.78 -1.35 -0.17
C THR A 108 -12.04 -0.78 0.48
N GLU A 109 -13.13 -1.55 0.50
CA GLU A 109 -14.38 -1.11 1.11
C GLU A 109 -14.27 -1.01 2.64
N MET A 110 -13.65 -2.01 3.28
CA MET A 110 -13.47 -2.03 4.74
C MET A 110 -12.67 -0.82 5.22
N VAL A 111 -11.50 -0.57 4.62
CA VAL A 111 -10.61 0.53 5.07
C VAL A 111 -11.27 1.90 4.87
N LEU A 112 -12.04 2.09 3.80
CA LEU A 112 -12.74 3.35 3.55
C LEU A 112 -13.81 3.62 4.62
N PHE A 113 -14.58 2.60 5.01
CA PHE A 113 -15.61 2.75 6.04
C PHE A 113 -15.04 2.79 7.47
N GLU A 114 -13.95 2.09 7.75
CA GLU A 114 -13.20 2.20 9.01
C GLU A 114 -12.71 3.64 9.23
N LEU A 115 -12.17 4.28 8.19
CA LEU A 115 -11.73 5.68 8.23
C LEU A 115 -12.88 6.70 8.28
N GLN A 116 -14.08 6.30 7.84
CA GLN A 116 -15.26 7.16 7.86
C GLN A 116 -15.95 7.14 9.24
N GLY A 117 -16.07 5.97 9.87
CA GLY A 117 -16.62 5.76 11.21
C GLY A 117 -18.13 5.99 11.38
N VAL A 118 -18.72 6.94 10.65
CA VAL A 118 -20.15 7.30 10.73
C VAL A 118 -20.81 7.35 9.35
N ALA A 119 -22.02 6.81 9.24
CA ALA A 119 -22.77 6.73 7.99
C ALA A 119 -23.54 8.04 7.66
N GLU A 120 -22.87 9.19 7.78
CA GLU A 120 -23.48 10.49 7.57
C GLU A 120 -22.49 11.54 7.00
N GLY A 121 -23.04 12.63 6.48
CA GLY A 121 -22.28 13.76 5.95
C GLY A 121 -21.87 13.63 4.48
N GLU A 122 -21.31 14.71 3.93
CA GLU A 122 -20.92 14.80 2.51
C GLU A 122 -19.79 13.85 2.14
N ARG A 123 -18.82 13.62 3.05
CA ARG A 123 -17.74 12.65 2.84
C ARG A 123 -18.28 11.23 2.67
N PHE A 124 -19.26 10.82 3.47
CA PHE A 124 -19.91 9.51 3.32
C PHE A 124 -20.60 9.38 1.96
N LYS A 125 -21.35 10.41 1.52
CA LYS A 125 -21.98 10.41 0.19
C LYS A 125 -20.96 10.28 -0.94
N GLN A 126 -19.80 10.95 -0.83
CA GLN A 126 -18.71 10.83 -1.78
C GLN A 126 -18.13 9.40 -1.81
N LEU A 127 -17.90 8.78 -0.65
CA LEU A 127 -17.43 7.39 -0.56
C LEU A 127 -18.37 6.40 -1.27
N LEU A 128 -19.69 6.59 -1.14
CA LEU A 128 -20.66 5.74 -1.84
C LEU A 128 -20.55 5.79 -3.37
N SER A 129 -20.01 6.87 -3.94
CA SER A 129 -19.79 6.99 -5.39
C SER A 129 -18.53 6.28 -5.89
N VAL A 130 -17.62 5.93 -4.98
CA VAL A 130 -16.35 5.23 -5.30
C VAL A 130 -16.50 3.72 -5.11
N ILE A 131 -17.40 3.27 -4.22
CA ILE A 131 -17.58 1.85 -3.88
C ILE A 131 -18.65 1.18 -4.78
N LYS A 132 -19.64 1.93 -5.29
CA LYS A 132 -20.68 1.44 -6.19
C LYS A 132 -20.23 1.38 -7.63
#